data_AF-A0A3M2CTC3-F1
#
_entry.id   AF-A0A3M2CTC3-F1
#
_cell.length_a   1.000
_cell.length_b   1.000
_cell.length_c   1.000
_cell.angle_alpha   90.00
_cell.angle_beta   90.00
_cell.angle_gamma   90.00
#
_symmetry.space_group_name_H-M   'P 1'
#
loop_
_entity.id
_entity.type
_entity.pdbx_description
1 polymer ?
#
loop_
_entity_poly.entity_id
_entity_poly.type
_entity_poly.pdbx_seq_one_letter_code
_entity_poly.pdbx_strand_id
1 'polypeptide(L)'
;MPPRRLQPHMQRLTRLVTTGAVVAWLGGCAAAVPAVSALSAGAAAGEKGYSFWQSGRLYYVDEGTLEEMTRAVRAAIERLELTIRDERESLDDGEVEARSWAIRSDRGHLLRLTLEPLTDAMISVELDTGAFGNRAAAELVAQRIKENLDAVHASAAPGVVRPDQPPPSPAGP
;
A
#
# COMPACT_ATOMS: atom_id res chain seq x y z
N MET A 1 -4.84 59.59 7.87
CA MET A 1 -5.28 59.20 6.51
C MET A 1 -5.74 57.74 6.52
N PRO A 2 -6.77 57.39 5.73
CA PRO A 2 -7.85 56.46 6.11
C PRO A 2 -7.63 55.01 5.56
N PRO A 3 -8.62 54.09 5.47
CA PRO A 3 -8.64 52.83 6.23
C PRO A 3 -8.72 51.53 5.37
N ARG A 4 -8.73 50.37 6.06
CA ARG A 4 -9.26 49.03 5.69
C ARG A 4 -9.86 48.84 4.28
N ARG A 5 -9.43 47.75 3.61
CA ARG A 5 -10.23 46.81 2.78
C ARG A 5 -9.60 45.41 2.99
N LEU A 6 -10.19 44.30 3.46
CA LEU A 6 -11.52 43.69 3.28
C LEU A 6 -11.97 43.85 1.82
N GLN A 7 -11.90 42.86 0.94
CA GLN A 7 -12.56 41.55 1.04
C GLN A 7 -12.28 40.72 -0.25
N PRO A 8 -12.68 39.44 -0.27
CA PRO A 8 -12.41 38.47 -1.33
C PRO A 8 -13.41 38.62 -2.50
N HIS A 9 -12.95 38.31 -3.70
CA HIS A 9 -13.81 37.94 -4.81
C HIS A 9 -13.27 36.60 -5.35
N MET A 10 -14.04 35.52 -5.27
CA MET A 10 -15.09 35.23 -6.25
C MET A 10 -14.50 35.35 -7.66
N GLN A 11 -14.49 34.35 -8.51
CA GLN A 11 -15.52 33.37 -8.74
C GLN A 11 -15.10 32.70 -10.05
N ARG A 12 -15.52 31.45 -10.25
CA ARG A 12 -15.94 30.90 -11.55
C ARG A 12 -14.87 30.89 -12.64
N LEU A 13 -14.51 29.68 -13.05
CA LEU A 13 -14.82 29.26 -14.42
C LEU A 13 -14.62 27.75 -14.55
N THR A 14 -15.69 27.05 -14.21
CA THR A 14 -16.26 25.93 -14.96
C THR A 14 -15.74 25.87 -16.40
N ARG A 15 -14.93 24.85 -16.74
CA ARG A 15 -14.73 24.39 -18.11
C ARG A 15 -14.81 22.87 -18.10
N LEU A 16 -16.03 22.39 -18.30
CA LEU A 16 -16.50 21.77 -19.54
C LEU A 16 -16.07 20.31 -19.64
N VAL A 17 -16.93 19.47 -19.07
CA VAL A 17 -17.17 18.09 -19.49
C VAL A 17 -17.39 18.11 -21.00
N THR A 18 -16.47 17.50 -21.75
CA THR A 18 -16.66 17.29 -23.20
C THR A 18 -16.73 15.80 -23.44
N THR A 19 -17.97 15.31 -23.46
CA THR A 19 -18.38 13.97 -23.87
C THR A 19 -18.08 13.83 -25.36
N GLY A 20 -17.03 13.08 -25.72
CA GLY A 20 -16.67 12.79 -27.11
C GLY A 20 -16.95 11.33 -27.44
N ALA A 21 -18.19 11.03 -27.86
CA ALA A 21 -18.57 9.73 -28.39
C ALA A 21 -18.33 9.67 -29.91
N VAL A 22 -17.49 8.71 -30.31
CA VAL A 22 -17.54 7.84 -31.51
C VAL A 22 -17.82 8.49 -32.87
N VAL A 23 -16.82 8.40 -33.77
CA VAL A 23 -17.06 8.13 -35.19
C VAL A 23 -16.14 7.00 -35.63
N ALA A 24 -16.74 5.82 -35.85
CA ALA A 24 -16.14 4.66 -36.48
C ALA A 24 -16.34 4.74 -38.00
N TRP A 25 -15.28 4.59 -38.80
CA TRP A 25 -15.35 4.27 -40.22
C TRP A 25 -14.20 3.32 -40.64
N LEU A 26 -14.56 2.03 -40.66
CA LEU A 26 -14.31 0.98 -41.66
C LEU A 26 -13.01 0.99 -42.51
N GLY A 27 -12.30 -0.15 -42.49
CA GLY A 27 -11.69 -0.73 -43.71
C GLY A 27 -10.30 -1.34 -43.54
N GLY A 28 -10.21 -2.64 -43.25
CA GLY A 28 -8.95 -3.38 -43.36
C GLY A 28 -9.04 -4.79 -42.77
N CYS A 29 -9.22 -5.79 -43.62
CA CYS A 29 -9.29 -7.21 -43.26
C CYS A 29 -7.93 -7.75 -42.76
N ALA A 30 -8.00 -8.81 -41.96
CA ALA A 30 -6.90 -9.70 -41.55
C ALA A 30 -5.93 -9.18 -40.47
N ALA A 31 -6.40 -9.18 -39.22
CA ALA A 31 -5.71 -9.78 -38.09
C ALA A 31 -6.63 -9.71 -36.87
N ALA A 32 -7.38 -10.79 -36.64
CA ALA A 32 -8.07 -10.99 -35.37
C ALA A 32 -7.03 -11.30 -34.28
N VAL A 33 -6.32 -10.25 -33.83
CA VAL A 33 -5.69 -10.27 -32.52
C VAL A 33 -6.73 -9.65 -31.60
N PRO A 34 -7.34 -10.40 -30.68
CA PRO A 34 -8.23 -9.79 -29.72
C PRO A 34 -7.38 -8.80 -28.93
N ALA A 35 -7.75 -7.52 -29.01
CA ALA A 35 -7.25 -6.46 -28.16
C ALA A 35 -7.72 -6.73 -26.72
N VAL A 36 -7.15 -7.77 -26.09
CA VAL A 36 -7.21 -8.02 -24.66
C VAL A 36 -6.05 -7.25 -24.04
N SER A 37 -6.11 -5.93 -24.13
CA SER A 37 -5.06 -5.05 -23.60
C SER A 37 -5.66 -3.79 -22.96
N ALA A 38 -6.82 -3.96 -22.31
CA ALA A 38 -7.36 -3.00 -21.36
C ALA A 38 -7.91 -3.67 -20.07
N LEU A 39 -7.58 -4.94 -19.84
CA LEU A 39 -7.88 -5.67 -18.60
C LEU A 39 -6.58 -6.27 -18.03
N SER A 40 -5.58 -5.42 -17.85
CA SER A 40 -4.46 -5.66 -16.94
C SER A 40 -4.43 -4.58 -15.87
N ALA A 41 -5.61 -4.26 -15.31
CA ALA A 41 -5.68 -3.62 -14.01
C ALA A 41 -5.36 -4.70 -12.97
N GLY A 42 -4.06 -4.90 -12.73
CA GLY A 42 -3.46 -5.57 -11.58
C GLY A 42 -4.23 -6.77 -11.00
N ALA A 43 -4.00 -7.95 -11.57
CA ALA A 43 -4.05 -9.15 -10.76
C ALA A 43 -2.88 -9.10 -9.76
N ALA A 44 -3.17 -8.62 -8.56
CA ALA A 44 -2.44 -8.91 -7.33
C ALA A 44 -3.51 -8.92 -6.23
N ALA A 45 -4.29 -9.99 -6.11
CA ALA A 45 -3.99 -11.07 -5.18
C ALA A 45 -3.63 -10.53 -3.79
N GLY A 46 -4.69 -10.15 -3.08
CA GLY A 46 -4.70 -9.95 -1.65
C GLY A 46 -6.12 -10.25 -1.18
N GLU A 47 -6.54 -11.51 -1.26
CA GLU A 47 -7.66 -11.98 -0.46
C GLU A 47 -7.39 -11.52 0.99
N LYS A 48 -8.37 -10.82 1.58
CA LYS A 48 -8.29 -9.99 2.79
C LYS A 48 -7.60 -8.63 2.61
N GLY A 49 -8.42 -7.57 2.50
CA GLY A 49 -7.97 -6.17 2.57
C GLY A 49 -8.64 -5.26 1.54
N TYR A 50 -9.19 -4.14 1.99
CA TYR A 50 -9.61 -3.04 1.10
C TYR A 50 -8.36 -2.25 0.70
N SER A 51 -8.06 -2.13 -0.61
CA SER A 51 -6.95 -1.32 -1.13
C SER A 51 -7.43 -0.33 -2.18
N PHE A 52 -6.92 0.91 -2.17
CA PHE A 52 -7.24 1.91 -3.17
C PHE A 52 -6.08 2.88 -3.41
N TRP A 53 -6.02 3.43 -4.63
CA TRP A 53 -5.02 4.42 -5.03
C TRP A 53 -5.65 5.80 -5.15
N GLN A 54 -5.05 6.81 -4.50
CA GLN A 54 -5.53 8.19 -4.59
C GLN A 54 -4.36 9.18 -4.50
N SER A 55 -4.24 10.06 -5.50
CA SER A 55 -3.33 11.23 -5.48
C SER A 55 -1.86 10.90 -5.16
N GLY A 56 -1.30 9.84 -5.75
CA GLY A 56 0.10 9.45 -5.50
C GLY A 56 0.29 8.55 -4.28
N ARG A 57 -0.81 8.11 -3.67
CA ARG A 57 -0.80 7.32 -2.44
C ARG A 57 -1.54 6.02 -2.63
N LEU A 58 -0.96 4.94 -2.15
CA LEU A 58 -1.62 3.64 -2.02
C LEU A 58 -2.07 3.48 -0.57
N TYR A 59 -3.34 3.16 -0.39
CA TYR A 59 -3.96 2.86 0.89
C TYR A 59 -4.38 1.42 0.91
N TYR A 60 -4.09 0.70 1.98
CA TYR A 60 -4.71 -0.60 2.24
C TYR A 60 -4.83 -0.87 3.74
N VAL A 61 -5.65 -1.84 4.10
CA VAL A 61 -5.80 -2.31 5.49
C VAL A 61 -5.46 -3.78 5.54
N ASP A 62 -4.70 -4.19 6.56
CA ASP A 62 -4.38 -5.60 6.82
C ASP A 62 -4.60 -5.97 8.29
N GLU A 63 -4.74 -7.27 8.54
CA GLU A 63 -4.89 -7.86 9.87
C GLU A 63 -3.51 -8.00 10.52
N GLY A 64 -3.33 -7.53 11.76
CA GLY A 64 -2.07 -7.65 12.51
C GLY A 64 -1.88 -6.55 13.53
N THR A 65 -0.97 -6.78 14.49
CA THR A 65 -0.53 -5.76 15.45
C THR A 65 0.46 -4.78 14.83
N LEU A 66 0.63 -3.62 15.47
CA LEU A 66 1.61 -2.61 15.02
C LEU A 66 3.03 -3.19 14.99
N GLU A 67 3.38 -4.03 15.95
CA GLU A 67 4.68 -4.69 16.07
C GLU A 67 4.90 -5.72 14.95
N GLU A 68 3.90 -6.52 14.63
CA GLU A 68 3.94 -7.48 13.51
C GLU A 68 4.11 -6.77 12.18
N MET A 69 3.29 -5.74 11.93
CA MET A 69 3.37 -4.94 10.73
C MET A 69 4.71 -4.20 10.62
N THR A 70 5.22 -3.67 11.74
CA THR A 70 6.55 -3.04 11.78
C THR A 70 7.66 -4.02 11.41
N ARG A 71 7.62 -5.26 11.92
CA ARG A 71 8.57 -6.30 11.53
C ARG A 71 8.45 -6.65 10.05
N ALA A 72 7.23 -6.79 9.55
CA ALA A 72 6.97 -7.07 8.13
C ALA A 72 7.51 -5.95 7.22
N VAL A 73 7.30 -4.69 7.61
CA VAL A 73 7.83 -3.51 6.91
C VAL A 73 9.35 -3.52 6.88
N ARG A 74 10.03 -3.72 8.02
CA ARG A 74 11.50 -3.75 8.06
C ARG A 74 12.06 -4.88 7.18
N ALA A 75 11.46 -6.07 7.25
CA ALA A 75 11.86 -7.21 6.42
C ALA A 75 11.63 -6.94 4.92
N ALA A 76 10.53 -6.26 4.56
CA ALA A 76 10.25 -5.86 3.18
C ALA A 76 11.27 -4.86 2.65
N ILE A 77 11.62 -3.85 3.45
CA ILE A 77 12.61 -2.82 3.11
C ILE A 77 14.00 -3.44 2.92
N GLU A 78 14.43 -4.28 3.86
CA GLU A 78 15.71 -4.98 3.79
C GLU A 78 15.80 -5.84 2.54
N ARG A 79 14.74 -6.60 2.24
CA ARG A 79 14.70 -7.47 1.07
C ARG A 79 14.68 -6.73 -0.26
N LEU A 80 14.13 -5.52 -0.29
CA LEU A 80 14.17 -4.66 -1.47
C LEU A 80 15.44 -3.81 -1.55
N GLU A 81 16.40 -4.03 -0.64
CA GLU A 81 17.66 -3.27 -0.53
C GLU A 81 17.41 -1.75 -0.42
N LEU A 82 16.30 -1.38 0.21
CA LEU A 82 15.90 0.01 0.41
C LEU A 82 16.50 0.57 1.71
N THR A 83 16.66 1.89 1.76
CA THR A 83 17.21 2.57 2.94
C THR A 83 16.14 3.36 3.67
N ILE A 84 16.01 3.13 4.98
CA ILE A 84 15.25 4.00 5.89
C ILE A 84 16.11 5.22 6.20
N ARG A 85 15.58 6.41 5.94
CA ARG A 85 16.27 7.69 6.24
C ARG A 85 15.78 8.36 7.49
N ASP A 86 14.51 8.21 7.78
CA ASP A 86 13.84 8.82 8.92
C ASP A 86 12.77 7.84 9.39
N GLU A 87 12.59 7.78 10.70
CA GLU A 87 11.59 6.99 11.38
C GLU A 87 10.97 7.89 12.44
N ARG A 88 9.64 8.00 12.41
CA ARG A 88 8.89 8.85 13.34
C ARG A 88 7.71 8.09 13.91
N GLU A 89 7.44 8.36 15.17
CA GLU A 89 6.25 7.87 15.87
C GLU A 89 5.41 9.07 16.30
N SER A 90 4.12 9.01 16.02
CA SER A 90 3.11 9.88 16.63
C SER A 90 2.59 9.20 17.88
N LEU A 91 2.48 9.95 18.97
CA LEU A 91 1.94 9.48 20.23
C LEU A 91 0.69 10.28 20.57
N ASP A 92 -0.38 9.59 21.00
CA ASP A 92 -1.57 10.19 21.59
C ASP A 92 -1.78 9.59 22.99
N ASP A 93 -1.88 10.45 24.01
CA ASP A 93 -1.95 10.06 25.43
C ASP A 93 -0.92 9.00 25.90
N GLY A 94 0.24 8.94 25.24
CA GLY A 94 1.33 8.00 25.56
C GLY A 94 1.26 6.67 24.81
N GLU A 95 0.25 6.46 23.97
CA GLU A 95 0.12 5.31 23.07
C GLU A 95 0.54 5.67 21.64
N VAL A 96 1.05 4.70 20.88
CA VAL A 96 1.51 4.93 19.50
C VAL A 96 0.32 5.01 18.56
N GLU A 97 0.01 6.22 18.09
CA GLU A 97 -1.06 6.50 17.13
C GLU A 97 -0.63 6.19 15.69
N ALA A 98 0.63 6.46 15.35
CA ALA A 98 1.14 6.19 14.01
C ALA A 98 2.65 5.96 14.02
N ARG A 99 3.13 5.11 13.12
CA ARG A 99 4.57 4.94 12.84
C ARG A 99 4.84 5.18 11.37
N SER A 100 5.82 6.01 11.06
CA SER A 100 6.13 6.40 9.69
C SER A 100 7.62 6.31 9.36
N TRP A 101 7.92 5.97 8.11
CA TRP A 101 9.27 5.86 7.58
C TRP A 101 9.43 6.63 6.28
N ALA A 102 10.53 7.37 6.16
CA ALA A 102 10.97 7.91 4.89
C ALA A 102 11.92 6.92 4.21
N ILE A 103 11.47 6.30 3.11
CA ILE A 103 12.18 5.24 2.40
C ILE A 103 12.83 5.81 1.13
N ARG A 104 14.07 5.40 0.89
CA ARG A 104 14.86 5.80 -0.30
C ARG A 104 15.38 4.58 -1.05
N SER A 105 15.42 4.73 -2.37
CA SER A 105 16.17 3.87 -3.27
C SER A 105 17.55 4.49 -3.55
N ASP A 106 18.39 3.76 -4.27
CA ASP A 106 19.64 4.25 -4.88
C ASP A 106 19.43 5.52 -5.72
N ARG A 107 18.27 5.65 -6.38
CA ARG A 107 17.90 6.82 -7.22
C ARG A 107 17.30 7.99 -6.44
N GLY A 108 17.19 7.90 -5.11
CA GLY A 108 16.70 8.99 -4.26
C GLY A 108 15.43 8.64 -3.50
N HIS A 109 14.55 9.62 -3.30
CA HIS A 109 13.31 9.40 -2.54
C HIS A 109 12.38 8.44 -3.27
N LEU A 110 11.97 7.37 -2.58
CA LEU A 110 11.05 6.39 -3.14
C LEU A 110 9.63 6.66 -2.66
N LEU A 111 9.41 6.61 -1.35
CA LEU A 111 8.09 6.82 -0.73
C LEU A 111 8.19 7.11 0.77
N ARG A 112 7.11 7.59 1.35
CA ARG A 112 6.83 7.59 2.79
C ARG A 112 5.84 6.48 3.09
N LEU A 113 6.14 5.67 4.09
CA LEU A 113 5.23 4.64 4.60
C LEU A 113 4.69 5.10 5.95
N THR A 114 3.39 5.01 6.17
CA THR A 114 2.74 5.26 7.47
C THR A 114 1.88 4.06 7.85
N LEU A 115 1.98 3.65 9.11
CA LEU A 115 1.12 2.66 9.74
C LEU A 115 0.29 3.35 10.81
N GLU A 116 -1.01 3.13 10.78
CA GLU A 116 -1.97 3.68 11.74
C GLU A 116 -2.85 2.53 12.28
N PRO A 117 -2.84 2.24 13.59
CA PRO A 117 -3.76 1.30 14.19
C PRO A 117 -5.21 1.78 14.04
N LEU A 118 -6.04 0.94 13.42
CA LEU A 118 -7.50 1.15 13.38
C LEU A 118 -8.18 0.43 14.54
N THR A 119 -7.64 -0.72 14.93
CA THR A 119 -8.01 -1.54 16.11
C THR A 119 -6.77 -2.31 16.55
N ASP A 120 -6.85 -3.04 17.67
CA ASP A 120 -5.76 -3.89 18.18
C ASP A 120 -5.24 -4.92 17.17
N ALA A 121 -6.05 -5.29 16.17
CA ALA A 121 -5.72 -6.32 15.18
C ALA A 121 -5.86 -5.83 13.73
N MET A 122 -6.01 -4.53 13.48
CA MET A 122 -6.08 -3.98 12.12
C MET A 122 -5.24 -2.73 12.00
N ILE A 123 -4.40 -2.69 10.97
CA ILE A 123 -3.51 -1.58 10.68
C ILE A 123 -3.85 -1.02 9.30
N SER A 124 -4.08 0.28 9.24
CA SER A 124 -4.09 1.05 8.00
C SER A 124 -2.66 1.30 7.55
N VAL A 125 -2.39 1.07 6.27
CA VAL A 125 -1.10 1.31 5.64
C VAL A 125 -1.26 2.36 4.54
N GLU A 126 -0.54 3.46 4.68
CA GLU A 126 -0.39 4.48 3.64
C GLU A 126 1.02 4.41 3.04
N LEU A 127 1.11 4.34 1.71
CA LEU A 127 2.35 4.48 0.95
C LEU A 127 2.25 5.72 0.06
N ASP A 128 2.86 6.81 0.50
CA ASP A 128 2.91 8.08 -0.22
C ASP A 128 4.16 8.20 -1.09
N THR A 129 3.96 8.17 -2.41
CA THR A 129 5.02 8.32 -3.41
C THR A 129 5.13 9.75 -3.96
N GLY A 130 4.34 10.69 -3.45
CA GLY A 130 4.27 12.08 -3.90
C GLY A 130 3.45 12.30 -5.18
N ALA A 131 3.39 13.55 -5.63
CA ALA A 131 2.51 13.98 -6.73
C ALA A 131 2.76 13.29 -8.09
N PHE A 132 3.99 12.85 -8.34
CA PHE A 132 4.38 12.09 -9.55
C PHE A 132 4.72 10.63 -9.24
N GLY A 133 4.07 10.13 -8.19
CA GLY A 133 4.35 8.87 -7.56
C GLY A 133 4.41 7.66 -8.47
N ASN A 134 5.40 6.79 -8.24
CA ASN A 134 5.51 5.52 -8.94
C ASN A 134 4.59 4.48 -8.31
N ARG A 135 3.37 4.34 -8.86
CA ARG A 135 2.38 3.37 -8.41
C ARG A 135 2.91 1.94 -8.36
N ALA A 136 3.65 1.50 -9.38
CA ALA A 136 4.19 0.14 -9.43
C ALA A 136 5.19 -0.12 -8.29
N ALA A 137 5.99 0.89 -7.91
CA ALA A 137 6.89 0.78 -6.78
C ALA A 137 6.14 0.67 -5.44
N ALA A 138 5.06 1.44 -5.25
CA ALA A 138 4.23 1.34 -4.06
C ALA A 138 3.54 -0.04 -3.97
N GLU A 139 2.98 -0.54 -5.06
CA GLU A 139 2.35 -1.86 -5.11
C GLU A 139 3.35 -2.98 -4.83
N LEU A 140 4.58 -2.89 -5.36
CA LEU A 140 5.65 -3.84 -5.06
C LEU A 140 6.03 -3.84 -3.57
N VAL A 141 6.15 -2.65 -2.96
CA VAL A 141 6.44 -2.52 -1.52
C VAL A 141 5.29 -3.09 -0.70
N ALA A 142 4.03 -2.76 -1.03
CA ALA A 142 2.84 -3.29 -0.36
C ALA A 142 2.78 -4.82 -0.43
N GLN A 143 3.00 -5.39 -1.61
CA GLN A 143 3.04 -6.84 -1.80
C GLN A 143 4.13 -7.48 -0.92
N ARG A 144 5.33 -6.87 -0.89
CA ARG A 144 6.44 -7.37 -0.08
C ARG A 144 6.14 -7.31 1.41
N ILE A 145 5.43 -6.29 1.88
CA ILE A 145 4.98 -6.17 3.27
C ILE A 145 4.01 -7.30 3.59
N LYS A 146 2.98 -7.50 2.75
CA LYS A 146 1.98 -8.57 2.95
C LYS A 146 2.62 -9.96 3.01
N GLU A 147 3.53 -10.27 2.08
CA GLU A 147 4.26 -11.55 2.08
C GLU A 147 5.05 -11.78 3.38
N ASN A 148 5.67 -10.72 3.93
CA ASN A 148 6.40 -10.84 5.20
C ASN A 148 5.46 -10.91 6.41
N LEU A 149 4.30 -10.25 6.36
CA LEU A 149 3.29 -10.32 7.40
C LEU A 149 2.69 -11.73 7.49
N ASP A 150 2.37 -12.34 6.35
CA ASP A 150 1.93 -13.74 6.28
C ASP A 150 2.96 -14.69 6.88
N ALA A 151 4.25 -14.46 6.63
CA ALA A 151 5.33 -15.23 7.23
C ALA A 151 5.44 -15.04 8.75
N VAL A 152 5.19 -13.81 9.25
CA VAL A 152 5.13 -13.51 10.68
C VAL A 152 3.97 -14.28 11.34
N HIS A 153 2.78 -14.25 10.74
CA HIS A 153 1.61 -14.98 11.25
C HIS A 153 1.82 -16.50 11.23
N ALA A 154 2.38 -17.03 10.15
CA ALA A 154 2.68 -18.46 10.03
C ALA A 154 3.67 -18.94 11.10
N SER A 155 4.61 -18.08 11.51
CA SER A 155 5.59 -18.37 12.56
C SER A 155 5.01 -18.24 13.97
N ALA A 156 3.94 -17.45 14.14
CA ALA A 156 3.29 -17.22 15.42
C ALA A 156 2.24 -18.28 15.79
N ALA A 157 1.76 -19.07 14.83
CA ALA A 157 0.79 -20.13 15.09
C ALA A 157 1.42 -21.28 15.91
N PRO A 158 1.01 -21.50 17.18
CA PRO A 158 1.53 -22.59 17.98
C PRO A 158 1.01 -23.93 17.45
N GLY A 159 1.90 -24.77 16.94
CA GLY A 159 1.68 -26.21 16.82
C GLY A 159 0.48 -26.62 15.97
N VAL A 160 0.46 -26.25 14.69
CA VAL A 160 -0.29 -27.07 13.71
C VAL A 160 0.41 -28.42 13.68
N VAL A 161 -0.10 -29.37 14.46
CA VAL A 161 0.22 -30.79 14.35
C VAL A 161 -0.09 -31.16 12.90
N ARG A 162 0.97 -31.33 12.11
CA ARG A 162 0.88 -31.82 10.75
C ARG A 162 0.18 -33.17 10.79
N PRO A 163 -0.97 -33.37 10.10
CA PRO A 163 -1.68 -34.65 10.12
C PRO A 163 -0.84 -35.81 9.57
N ASP A 164 0.27 -35.50 8.89
CA ASP A 164 1.29 -36.40 8.35
C ASP A 164 2.47 -36.66 9.30
N GLN A 165 2.56 -35.98 10.45
CA GLN A 165 3.65 -36.19 11.40
C GLN A 165 3.29 -37.30 12.39
N PRO A 166 3.98 -38.46 12.37
CA PRO A 166 3.72 -39.53 13.33
C PRO A 166 3.94 -39.01 14.76
N PRO A 167 3.17 -39.50 15.74
CA PRO A 167 3.29 -39.05 17.12
C PRO A 167 4.73 -39.21 17.60
N PRO A 168 5.26 -38.28 18.41
CA PRO A 168 6.61 -38.39 18.95
C PRO A 168 6.73 -39.72 19.69
N SER A 169 7.74 -40.52 19.32
CA SER A 169 8.01 -41.79 20.00
C SER A 169 8.21 -41.52 21.49
N PRO A 170 7.57 -42.28 22.39
CA PRO A 170 7.76 -42.11 23.81
C PRO A 170 9.25 -42.26 24.12
N ALA A 171 9.82 -41.24 24.78
CA ALA A 171 11.17 -41.33 25.31
C ALA A 171 11.22 -42.55 26.24
N GLY A 172 12.07 -43.52 25.90
CA GLY A 172 12.25 -44.72 26.70
C GLY A 172 12.78 -44.40 28.11
N PRO A 173 12.51 -45.27 29.09
CA PRO A 173 12.90 -45.10 30.49
C PRO A 173 14.41 -45.09 30.71
#